data_AF-A0A7S3S1M5-F1
#
_entry.id   AF-A0A7S3S1M5-F1
#
_cell.length_a   1.000
_cell.length_b   1.000
_cell.length_c   1.000
_cell.angle_alpha   90.00
_cell.angle_beta   90.00
_cell.angle_gamma   90.00
#
_symmetry.space_group_name_H-M   'P 1'
#
loop_
_entity.id
_entity.type
_entity.pdbx_description
1 polymer ?
#
loop_
_entity_poly.entity_id
_entity_poly.type
_entity_poly.pdbx_seq_one_letter_code
_entity_poly.pdbx_strand_id
1 'polypeptide(L)'
;SWPEALTKLKRCRQVYNHLALVSEPAESAICKARVQELAPMLRECKYNLGMGHDEDDDDDQAVAKPSSKPKKDLSELSYRGNGLAIPSDKIKGKLMKCIQLTRDIKVETNESSAVIEQYGALSAEFGDTLKDIHADMLAAGADGQTSEWRMLEAFARELSVSMNVERNLMLLWNHFVKLDALEEVASSEARKTCRPEEGLRFCDLLKEDIGNLQELPETSDSIATALSAYIAVVVNCRCLFLALCHTSLGKLLEAAALMDMLHARINDTDAGAALPDP
;
A
#
# COMPACT_ATOMS: atom_id res chain seq x y z
N SER A 1 18.34 -18.54 12.64
CA SER A 1 18.47 -18.63 14.13
C SER A 1 17.16 -19.14 14.74
N TRP A 2 17.11 -19.55 16.03
CA TRP A 2 15.86 -20.02 16.66
C TRP A 2 14.67 -19.03 16.56
N PRO A 3 14.84 -17.70 16.73
CA PRO A 3 13.77 -16.73 16.53
C PRO A 3 13.26 -16.72 15.08
N GLU A 4 14.17 -16.76 14.11
CA GLU A 4 13.84 -16.75 12.68
C GLU A 4 13.11 -18.04 12.26
N ALA A 5 13.54 -19.19 12.80
CA ALA A 5 12.88 -20.48 12.58
C ALA A 5 11.46 -20.48 13.17
N LEU A 6 11.27 -19.95 14.38
CA LEU A 6 9.95 -19.80 14.99
C LEU A 6 9.02 -18.94 14.13
N THR A 7 9.51 -17.81 13.62
CA THR A 7 8.72 -16.92 12.73
C THR A 7 8.30 -17.63 11.44
N LYS A 8 9.23 -18.34 10.78
CA LYS A 8 8.95 -19.08 9.54
C LYS A 8 7.97 -20.22 9.77
N LEU A 9 8.12 -20.98 10.86
CA LEU A 9 7.20 -22.07 11.21
C LEU A 9 5.80 -21.56 11.57
N LYS A 10 5.68 -20.43 12.28
CA LYS A 10 4.38 -19.80 12.58
C LYS A 10 3.66 -19.37 11.30
N ARG A 11 4.39 -18.74 10.36
CA ARG A 11 3.85 -18.36 9.04
C ARG A 11 3.42 -19.58 8.24
N CYS A 12 4.23 -20.65 8.24
CA CYS A 12 3.91 -21.90 7.55
C CYS A 12 2.63 -22.55 8.12
N ARG A 13 2.48 -22.59 9.45
CA ARG A 13 1.26 -23.07 10.12
C ARG A 13 0.02 -22.25 9.73
N GLN A 14 0.14 -20.93 9.67
CA GLN A 14 -0.96 -20.04 9.26
C GLN A 14 -1.39 -20.29 7.81
N VAL A 15 -0.43 -20.46 6.89
CA VAL A 15 -0.72 -20.76 5.47
C VAL A 15 -1.47 -22.09 5.33
N TYR A 16 -1.01 -23.15 6.01
CA TYR A 16 -1.71 -24.44 5.95
C TYR A 16 -3.10 -24.40 6.59
N ASN A 17 -3.30 -23.65 7.68
CA ASN A 17 -4.63 -23.44 8.24
C ASN A 17 -5.57 -22.73 7.25
N HIS A 18 -5.08 -21.70 6.56
CA HIS A 18 -5.87 -21.00 5.55
C HIS A 18 -6.21 -21.91 4.36
N LEU A 19 -5.22 -22.65 3.84
CA LEU A 19 -5.44 -23.62 2.77
C LEU A 19 -6.45 -24.70 3.18
N ALA A 20 -6.38 -25.20 4.41
CA ALA A 20 -7.34 -26.18 4.92
C ALA A 20 -8.79 -25.68 4.96
N LEU A 21 -9.01 -24.37 5.09
CA LEU A 21 -10.35 -23.75 5.13
C LEU A 21 -10.95 -23.54 3.73
N VAL A 22 -10.10 -23.35 2.71
CA VAL A 22 -10.55 -23.02 1.34
C VAL A 22 -10.46 -24.21 0.37
N SER A 23 -9.83 -25.31 0.78
CA SER A 23 -9.64 -26.51 -0.05
C SER A 23 -10.74 -27.56 0.12
N GLU A 24 -10.83 -28.47 -0.86
CA GLU A 24 -11.71 -29.64 -0.82
C GLU A 24 -11.34 -30.60 0.33
N PRO A 25 -12.25 -31.48 0.80
CA PRO A 25 -12.04 -32.29 2.00
C PRO A 25 -10.76 -33.15 2.00
N ALA A 26 -10.37 -33.69 0.84
CA ALA A 26 -9.16 -34.51 0.71
C ALA A 26 -7.87 -33.68 0.87
N GLU A 27 -7.83 -32.48 0.28
CA GLU A 27 -6.72 -31.55 0.38
C GLU A 27 -6.66 -30.85 1.75
N SER A 28 -7.82 -30.55 2.33
CA SER A 28 -7.96 -30.03 3.69
C SER A 28 -7.37 -30.99 4.72
N ALA A 29 -7.59 -32.30 4.56
CA ALA A 29 -6.98 -33.31 5.41
C ALA A 29 -5.44 -33.31 5.34
N ILE A 30 -4.87 -33.12 4.14
CA ILE A 30 -3.41 -33.02 3.96
C ILE A 30 -2.87 -31.77 4.66
N CYS A 31 -3.55 -30.62 4.50
CA CYS A 31 -3.14 -29.37 5.14
C CYS A 31 -3.20 -29.47 6.67
N LYS A 32 -4.23 -30.11 7.22
CA LYS A 32 -4.35 -30.37 8.67
C LYS A 32 -3.26 -31.31 9.18
N ALA A 33 -2.90 -32.35 8.44
CA ALA A 33 -1.79 -33.23 8.79
C ALA A 33 -0.46 -32.45 8.84
N ARG A 34 -0.21 -31.54 7.88
CA ARG A 34 0.97 -30.66 7.91
C ARG A 34 1.00 -29.74 9.12
N VAL A 35 -0.15 -29.21 9.55
CA VAL A 35 -0.24 -28.39 10.78
C VAL A 35 0.17 -29.20 12.02
N GLN A 36 -0.27 -30.46 12.12
CA GLN A 36 0.11 -31.35 13.22
C GLN A 36 1.61 -31.67 13.22
N GLU A 37 2.22 -31.87 12.04
CA GLU A 37 3.67 -32.09 11.90
C GLU A 37 4.51 -30.88 12.34
N LEU A 38 4.00 -29.66 12.18
CA LEU A 38 4.69 -28.43 12.57
C LEU A 38 4.69 -28.19 14.09
N ALA A 39 3.73 -28.76 14.82
CA ALA A 39 3.58 -28.57 16.27
C ALA A 39 4.84 -28.93 17.09
N PRO A 40 5.49 -30.09 16.93
CA PRO A 40 6.73 -30.40 17.65
C PRO A 40 7.88 -29.43 17.33
N MET A 41 8.02 -29.00 16.07
CA MET A 41 9.08 -28.06 15.66
C MET A 41 8.90 -26.67 16.29
N LEU A 42 7.65 -26.22 16.37
CA LEU A 42 7.30 -24.97 17.06
C LEU A 42 7.60 -25.04 18.55
N ARG A 43 7.29 -26.19 19.20
CA ARG A 43 7.61 -26.42 20.61
C ARG A 43 9.12 -26.38 20.87
N GLU A 44 9.91 -27.02 20.01
CA GLU A 44 11.37 -27.02 20.12
C GLU A 44 11.95 -25.60 19.98
N CYS A 45 11.44 -24.81 19.04
CA CYS A 45 11.85 -23.41 18.89
C CYS A 45 11.50 -22.57 20.13
N LYS A 46 10.30 -22.73 20.68
CA LYS A 46 9.88 -22.03 21.92
C LYS A 46 10.76 -22.42 23.11
N TYR A 47 11.07 -23.71 23.26
CA TYR A 47 11.93 -24.22 24.33
C TYR A 47 13.34 -23.61 24.27
N ASN A 48 13.97 -23.60 23.09
CA ASN A 48 15.31 -23.05 22.90
C ASN A 48 15.37 -21.51 23.04
N LEU A 49 14.22 -20.84 23.01
CA LEU A 49 14.08 -19.41 23.25
C LEU A 49 13.68 -19.08 24.70
N GLY A 50 13.51 -20.09 25.56
CA GLY A 50 13.08 -19.89 26.94
C GLY A 50 11.62 -19.42 27.07
N MET A 51 10.78 -19.62 26.05
CA MET A 51 9.41 -19.09 25.97
C MET A 51 8.36 -19.95 26.71
N GLY A 52 8.77 -20.88 27.57
CA GLY A 52 7.84 -21.75 28.30
C GLY A 52 7.08 -22.75 27.43
N HIS A 53 6.42 -23.71 28.06
CA HIS A 53 5.51 -24.66 27.41
C HIS A 53 4.08 -24.19 27.67
N ASP A 54 3.59 -23.25 26.86
CA ASP A 54 2.15 -22.97 26.90
C ASP A 54 1.45 -24.16 26.24
N GLU A 55 0.77 -24.97 27.07
CA GLU A 55 -0.05 -26.11 26.66
C GLU A 55 -1.36 -25.68 25.95
N ASP A 56 -1.57 -24.38 25.71
CA ASP A 56 -2.77 -23.79 25.10
C ASP A 56 -2.78 -23.80 23.55
N ASP A 57 -1.97 -24.64 22.89
CA ASP A 57 -2.03 -24.85 21.42
C ASP A 57 -2.97 -26.03 21.02
N ASP A 58 -3.72 -26.63 21.97
CA ASP A 58 -4.87 -27.52 21.69
C ASP A 58 -6.19 -26.71 21.74
N ASP A 59 -6.45 -25.92 20.71
CA ASP A 59 -7.80 -25.39 20.44
C ASP A 59 -8.55 -26.40 19.57
N ASP A 60 -8.97 -27.50 20.20
CA ASP A 60 -10.09 -28.31 19.72
C ASP A 60 -11.17 -28.34 20.81
N GLN A 61 -12.35 -27.82 20.46
CA GLN A 61 -13.59 -27.69 21.22
C GLN A 61 -13.72 -26.57 22.26
N ALA A 62 -14.21 -25.46 21.74
CA ALA A 62 -15.00 -24.45 22.44
C ALA A 62 -16.06 -25.05 23.40
N VAL A 63 -15.90 -24.78 24.70
CA VAL A 63 -17.03 -24.53 25.61
C VAL A 63 -16.71 -23.29 26.44
N ALA A 64 -17.38 -22.19 26.08
CA ALA A 64 -17.22 -20.89 26.68
C ALA A 64 -17.61 -20.87 28.18
N LYS A 65 -16.71 -20.39 29.04
CA LYS A 65 -17.09 -19.73 30.30
C LYS A 65 -17.25 -18.22 30.05
N PRO A 66 -18.35 -17.59 30.48
CA PRO A 66 -18.59 -16.18 30.18
C PRO A 66 -17.76 -15.31 31.14
N SER A 67 -16.58 -14.87 30.71
CA SER A 67 -15.93 -13.71 31.32
C SER A 67 -16.53 -12.45 30.70
N SER A 68 -17.22 -11.67 31.53
CA SER A 68 -17.96 -10.46 31.21
C SER A 68 -17.06 -9.25 30.89
N LYS A 69 -16.36 -9.30 29.76
CA LYS A 69 -15.90 -8.10 29.05
C LYS A 69 -16.31 -8.28 27.59
N PRO A 70 -17.05 -7.34 26.97
CA PRO A 70 -17.45 -7.49 25.59
C PRO A 70 -16.18 -7.57 24.73
N LYS A 71 -15.90 -8.76 24.18
CA LYS A 71 -14.94 -8.92 23.09
C LYS A 71 -15.48 -8.07 21.95
N LYS A 72 -14.92 -6.87 21.81
CA LYS A 72 -15.06 -5.99 20.66
C LYS A 72 -14.91 -6.88 19.42
N ASP A 73 -15.91 -6.90 18.54
CA ASP A 73 -15.83 -7.58 17.25
C ASP A 73 -14.48 -7.24 16.61
N LEU A 74 -13.56 -8.19 16.62
CA LEU A 74 -12.33 -8.12 15.84
C LEU A 74 -12.82 -8.05 14.41
N SER A 75 -12.77 -6.85 13.83
CA SER A 75 -13.27 -6.64 12.50
C SER A 75 -12.60 -7.62 11.55
N GLU A 76 -13.32 -8.11 10.54
CA GLU A 76 -12.79 -8.99 9.48
C GLU A 76 -11.57 -8.38 8.76
N LEU A 77 -11.27 -7.09 9.02
CA LEU A 77 -10.15 -6.36 8.47
C LEU A 77 -8.89 -6.56 9.32
N SER A 78 -7.79 -6.86 8.64
CA SER A 78 -6.46 -6.93 9.23
C SER A 78 -5.52 -5.95 8.55
N TYR A 79 -4.56 -5.42 9.30
CA TYR A 79 -3.49 -4.58 8.79
C TYR A 79 -2.15 -5.12 9.28
N ARG A 80 -1.25 -5.41 8.34
CA ARG A 80 0.11 -5.96 8.61
C ARG A 80 0.12 -7.21 9.49
N GLY A 81 -0.89 -8.07 9.31
CA GLY A 81 -1.04 -9.33 10.06
C GLY A 81 -1.72 -9.18 11.42
N ASN A 82 -2.11 -7.95 11.81
CA ASN A 82 -2.84 -7.66 13.04
C ASN A 82 -4.31 -7.38 12.73
N GLY A 83 -5.23 -7.95 13.52
CA GLY A 83 -6.66 -7.61 13.42
C GLY A 83 -6.90 -6.14 13.80
N LEU A 84 -7.74 -5.44 13.03
CA LEU A 84 -8.07 -4.04 13.34
C LEU A 84 -9.19 -3.97 14.38
N ALA A 85 -8.95 -3.21 15.44
CA ALA A 85 -9.98 -2.87 16.41
C ALA A 85 -10.74 -1.61 15.96
N ILE A 86 -11.92 -1.81 15.38
CA ILE A 86 -12.75 -0.69 14.91
C ILE A 86 -13.68 -0.24 16.06
N PRO A 87 -13.66 1.03 16.46
CA PRO A 87 -14.29 1.50 17.70
C PRO A 87 -15.79 1.80 17.55
N SER A 88 -16.29 2.03 16.33
CA SER A 88 -17.70 2.32 16.07
C SER A 88 -18.19 1.72 14.74
N ASP A 89 -19.47 1.34 14.70
CA ASP A 89 -20.12 0.88 13.46
C ASP A 89 -20.16 1.98 12.39
N LYS A 90 -20.16 3.25 12.80
CA LYS A 90 -20.06 4.41 11.90
C LYS A 90 -18.75 4.36 11.11
N ILE A 91 -17.60 4.23 11.79
CA ILE A 91 -16.29 4.12 11.13
C ILE A 91 -16.22 2.85 10.28
N LYS A 92 -16.72 1.72 10.81
CA LYS A 92 -16.77 0.44 10.07
C LYS A 92 -17.51 0.59 8.75
N GLY A 93 -18.72 1.16 8.77
CA GLY A 93 -19.54 1.38 7.58
C GLY A 93 -18.86 2.29 6.55
N LYS A 94 -18.24 3.38 7.01
CA LYS A 94 -17.48 4.30 6.13
C LYS A 94 -16.27 3.62 5.48
N LEU A 95 -15.48 2.87 6.25
CA LEU A 95 -14.34 2.12 5.72
C LEU A 95 -14.77 1.06 4.71
N MET A 96 -15.83 0.30 5.02
CA MET A 96 -16.36 -0.69 4.09
C MET A 96 -16.87 -0.06 2.79
N LYS A 97 -17.49 1.12 2.86
CA LYS A 97 -17.87 1.90 1.68
C LYS A 97 -16.63 2.31 0.86
N CYS A 98 -15.58 2.82 1.50
CA CYS A 98 -14.34 3.17 0.81
C CYS A 98 -13.71 1.95 0.11
N ILE A 99 -13.60 0.82 0.82
CA ILE A 99 -13.07 -0.44 0.28
C ILE A 99 -13.91 -0.91 -0.91
N GLN A 100 -15.24 -0.80 -0.84
CA GLN A 100 -16.11 -1.18 -1.95
C GLN A 100 -15.87 -0.27 -3.17
N LEU A 101 -15.83 1.05 -2.96
CA LEU A 101 -15.54 1.99 -4.03
C LEU A 101 -14.18 1.72 -4.69
N THR A 102 -13.15 1.38 -3.91
CA THR A 102 -11.83 0.98 -4.45
C THR A 102 -11.95 -0.25 -5.36
N ARG A 103 -12.75 -1.26 -4.96
CA ARG A 103 -12.97 -2.47 -5.78
C ARG A 103 -13.77 -2.21 -7.05
N ASP A 104 -14.64 -1.19 -7.03
CA ASP A 104 -15.47 -0.84 -8.17
C ASP A 104 -14.70 -0.08 -9.26
N ILE A 105 -13.52 0.47 -8.92
CA ILE A 105 -12.64 1.13 -9.90
C ILE A 105 -12.07 0.08 -10.85
N LYS A 106 -12.47 0.18 -12.11
CA LYS A 106 -11.93 -0.62 -13.21
C LYS A 106 -11.02 0.25 -14.06
N VAL A 107 -9.73 -0.03 -14.01
CA VAL A 107 -8.75 0.67 -14.83
C VAL A 107 -8.76 0.05 -16.23
N GLU A 108 -9.57 0.62 -17.12
CA GLU A 108 -9.52 0.31 -18.56
C GLU A 108 -8.64 1.33 -19.28
N THR A 109 -7.76 0.86 -20.16
CA THR A 109 -6.72 1.66 -20.82
C THR A 109 -7.26 2.80 -21.70
N ASN A 110 -8.53 2.76 -22.09
CA ASN A 110 -9.14 3.72 -23.01
C ASN A 110 -10.03 4.79 -22.33
N GLU A 111 -10.37 4.64 -21.04
CA GLU A 111 -11.33 5.52 -20.33
C GLU A 111 -10.71 6.25 -19.13
N SER A 112 -9.50 6.77 -19.30
CA SER A 112 -8.74 7.33 -18.18
C SER A 112 -9.41 8.54 -17.49
N SER A 113 -10.24 9.32 -18.18
CA SER A 113 -10.97 10.46 -17.58
C SER A 113 -12.04 10.01 -16.58
N ALA A 114 -12.85 9.00 -16.94
CA ALA A 114 -13.90 8.49 -16.06
C ALA A 114 -13.29 7.83 -14.80
N VAL A 115 -12.18 7.11 -14.98
CA VAL A 115 -11.42 6.52 -13.87
C VAL A 115 -10.86 7.60 -12.93
N ILE A 116 -10.33 8.72 -13.47
CA ILE A 116 -9.86 9.84 -12.65
C ILE A 116 -11.00 10.47 -11.83
N GLU A 117 -12.21 10.59 -12.39
CA GLU A 117 -13.39 11.08 -11.66
C GLU A 117 -13.80 10.15 -10.50
N GLN A 118 -13.75 8.83 -10.71
CA GLN A 118 -14.02 7.84 -9.66
C GLN A 118 -13.02 7.98 -8.50
N TYR A 119 -11.73 8.17 -8.80
CA TYR A 119 -10.73 8.46 -7.77
C TYR A 119 -11.01 9.79 -7.04
N GLY A 120 -11.59 10.79 -7.71
CA GLY A 120 -12.02 12.03 -7.07
C GLY A 120 -13.11 11.82 -6.02
N ALA A 121 -14.13 11.01 -6.34
CA ALA A 121 -15.18 10.64 -5.39
C ALA A 121 -14.62 9.83 -4.21
N LEU A 122 -13.75 8.86 -4.49
CA LEU A 122 -13.11 8.05 -3.46
C LEU A 122 -12.21 8.87 -2.53
N SER A 123 -11.50 9.88 -3.06
CA SER A 123 -10.69 10.81 -2.27
C SER A 123 -11.54 11.59 -1.24
N ALA A 124 -12.73 12.04 -1.64
CA ALA A 124 -13.64 12.73 -0.73
C ALA A 124 -14.11 11.81 0.42
N GLU A 125 -14.49 10.56 0.09
CA GLU A 125 -14.94 9.57 1.07
C GLU A 125 -13.83 9.18 2.06
N PHE A 126 -12.59 8.97 1.59
CA PHE A 126 -11.46 8.74 2.49
C PHE A 126 -11.14 9.96 3.35
N GLY A 127 -11.19 11.16 2.78
CA GLY A 127 -10.97 12.41 3.52
C GLY A 127 -11.96 12.56 4.68
N ASP A 128 -13.24 12.26 4.45
CA ASP A 128 -14.26 12.32 5.49
C ASP A 128 -14.20 11.16 6.48
N THR A 129 -13.70 10.00 6.06
CA THR A 129 -13.49 8.85 6.94
C THR A 129 -12.29 9.08 7.87
N LEU A 130 -11.18 9.59 7.35
CA LEU A 130 -9.98 9.94 8.12
C LEU A 130 -10.28 11.05 9.14
N LYS A 131 -11.04 12.09 8.76
CA LYS A 131 -11.48 13.12 9.70
C LYS A 131 -12.28 12.54 10.87
N ASP A 132 -13.20 11.60 10.59
CA ASP A 132 -14.00 10.95 11.63
C ASP A 132 -13.15 10.05 12.54
N ILE A 133 -12.23 9.26 11.97
CA ILE A 133 -11.28 8.44 12.75
C ILE A 133 -10.46 9.33 13.67
N HIS A 134 -9.91 10.43 13.15
CA HIS A 134 -9.10 11.36 13.91
C HIS A 134 -9.91 12.06 15.02
N ALA A 135 -11.15 12.47 14.72
CA ALA A 135 -12.04 13.08 15.70
C ALA A 135 -12.40 12.11 16.84
N ASP A 136 -12.73 10.86 16.53
CA ASP A 136 -13.04 9.84 17.55
C ASP A 136 -11.79 9.48 18.37
N MET A 137 -10.60 9.46 17.74
CA MET A 137 -9.32 9.26 18.42
C MET A 137 -9.05 10.37 19.44
N LEU A 138 -9.29 11.64 19.09
CA LEU A 138 -9.17 12.76 20.02
C LEU A 138 -10.21 12.68 21.16
N ALA A 139 -11.45 12.30 20.84
CA ALA A 139 -12.52 12.14 21.83
C ALA A 139 -12.24 11.01 22.84
N ALA A 140 -11.52 9.96 22.42
CA ALA A 140 -11.09 8.87 23.29
C ALA A 140 -9.97 9.26 24.29
N GLY A 141 -9.36 10.44 24.13
CA GLY A 141 -8.34 10.93 25.06
C GLY A 141 -7.12 10.01 25.16
N ALA A 142 -6.76 9.58 26.38
CA ALA A 142 -5.62 8.69 26.61
C ALA A 142 -5.77 7.34 25.88
N ASP A 143 -7.00 6.81 25.77
CA ASP A 143 -7.28 5.57 25.05
C ASP A 143 -7.13 5.75 23.53
N GLY A 144 -7.22 6.98 23.02
CA GLY A 144 -6.92 7.35 21.63
C GLY A 144 -5.44 7.26 21.25
N GLN A 145 -4.54 7.23 22.24
CA GLN A 145 -3.09 7.12 22.04
C GLN A 145 -2.60 5.67 22.09
N THR A 146 -3.51 4.70 21.98
CA THR A 146 -3.18 3.28 21.97
C THR A 146 -2.65 2.84 20.61
N SER A 147 -2.02 1.66 20.56
CA SER A 147 -1.50 1.11 19.30
C SER A 147 -2.63 0.80 18.33
N GLU A 148 -3.80 0.40 18.83
CA GLU A 148 -4.97 0.07 18.03
C GLU A 148 -5.47 1.26 17.19
N TRP A 149 -5.58 2.45 17.77
CA TRP A 149 -6.00 3.66 17.04
C TRP A 149 -4.99 4.08 16.00
N ARG A 150 -3.69 4.02 16.33
CA ARG A 150 -2.63 4.33 15.36
C ARG A 150 -2.65 3.36 14.17
N MET A 151 -2.91 2.08 14.42
CA MET A 151 -3.02 1.07 13.35
C MET A 151 -4.27 1.27 12.48
N LEU A 152 -5.40 1.66 13.08
CA LEU A 152 -6.61 1.99 12.33
C LEU A 152 -6.43 3.23 11.44
N GLU A 153 -5.85 4.30 11.99
CA GLU A 153 -5.55 5.53 11.23
C GLU A 153 -4.53 5.24 10.13
N ALA A 154 -3.47 4.48 10.44
CA ALA A 154 -2.47 4.06 9.44
C ALA A 154 -3.08 3.22 8.32
N PHE A 155 -3.96 2.27 8.62
CA PHE A 155 -4.67 1.47 7.62
C PHE A 155 -5.51 2.35 6.68
N ALA A 156 -6.34 3.23 7.24
CA ALA A 156 -7.17 4.14 6.44
C ALA A 156 -6.31 5.11 5.60
N ARG A 157 -5.19 5.58 6.17
CA ARG A 157 -4.24 6.46 5.50
C ARG A 157 -3.52 5.74 4.36
N GLU A 158 -3.10 4.50 4.56
CA GLU A 158 -2.44 3.68 3.54
C GLU A 158 -3.35 3.51 2.31
N LEU A 159 -4.62 3.16 2.51
CA LEU A 159 -5.57 3.04 1.41
C LEU A 159 -5.78 4.37 0.68
N SER A 160 -5.95 5.47 1.43
CA SER A 160 -6.13 6.80 0.86
C SER A 160 -4.93 7.25 0.04
N VAL A 161 -3.71 7.03 0.55
CA VAL A 161 -2.47 7.45 -0.13
C VAL A 161 -2.19 6.54 -1.33
N SER A 162 -2.41 5.23 -1.22
CA SER A 162 -2.25 4.29 -2.34
C SER A 162 -3.14 4.67 -3.52
N MET A 163 -4.41 5.01 -3.24
CA MET A 163 -5.31 5.54 -4.25
C MET A 163 -4.81 6.86 -4.89
N ASN A 164 -4.22 7.77 -4.10
CA ASN A 164 -3.65 8.99 -4.65
C ASN A 164 -2.48 8.70 -5.60
N VAL A 165 -1.62 7.72 -5.24
CA VAL A 165 -0.54 7.24 -6.11
C VAL A 165 -1.12 6.73 -7.42
N GLU A 166 -2.11 5.84 -7.38
CA GLU A 166 -2.76 5.30 -8.59
C GLU A 166 -3.36 6.40 -9.48
N ARG A 167 -4.12 7.34 -8.89
CA ARG A 167 -4.71 8.48 -9.61
C ARG A 167 -3.62 9.36 -10.25
N ASN A 168 -2.57 9.68 -9.51
CA ASN A 168 -1.49 10.54 -9.99
C ASN A 168 -0.62 9.84 -11.04
N LEU A 169 -0.45 8.51 -10.96
CA LEU A 169 0.19 7.71 -12.01
C LEU A 169 -0.62 7.74 -13.30
N MET A 170 -1.94 7.60 -13.23
CA MET A 170 -2.82 7.70 -14.41
C MET A 170 -2.77 9.10 -15.05
N LEU A 171 -2.74 10.15 -14.23
CA LEU A 171 -2.57 11.52 -14.72
C LEU A 171 -1.22 11.72 -15.40
N LEU A 172 -0.15 11.18 -14.82
CA LEU A 172 1.20 11.22 -15.40
C LEU A 172 1.27 10.42 -16.71
N TRP A 173 0.70 9.23 -16.74
CA TRP A 173 0.64 8.38 -17.94
C TRP A 173 -0.12 9.04 -19.07
N ASN A 174 -1.31 9.59 -18.81
CA ASN A 174 -2.07 10.37 -19.77
C ASN A 174 -1.26 11.56 -20.31
N HIS A 175 -0.43 12.17 -19.45
CA HIS A 175 0.43 13.26 -19.84
C HIS A 175 1.57 12.79 -20.77
N PHE A 176 2.14 11.60 -20.52
CA PHE A 176 3.09 10.98 -21.45
C PHE A 176 2.46 10.65 -22.80
N VAL A 177 1.25 10.08 -22.83
CA VAL A 177 0.53 9.81 -24.08
C VAL A 177 0.30 11.09 -24.90
N LYS A 178 -0.10 12.18 -24.22
CA LYS A 178 -0.24 13.48 -24.88
C LYS A 178 1.08 14.01 -25.42
N LEU A 179 2.17 13.84 -24.67
CA LEU A 179 3.50 14.28 -25.06
C LEU A 179 4.01 13.50 -26.29
N ASP A 180 3.82 12.19 -26.33
CA ASP A 180 4.21 11.29 -27.42
C ASP A 180 3.49 11.63 -28.75
N ALA A 181 2.26 12.13 -28.66
CA ALA A 181 1.49 12.58 -29.81
C ALA A 181 1.93 13.94 -30.39
N LEU A 182 2.90 14.63 -29.79
CA LEU A 182 3.36 15.95 -30.25
C LEU A 182 4.59 15.83 -31.16
N GLU A 183 4.54 16.48 -32.32
CA GLU A 183 5.70 16.61 -33.21
C GLU A 183 6.76 17.58 -32.65
N GLU A 184 6.33 18.67 -32.00
CA GLU A 184 7.21 19.68 -31.42
C GLU A 184 6.67 20.23 -30.09
N VAL A 185 7.33 19.88 -28.99
CA VAL A 185 6.91 20.21 -27.61
C VAL A 185 6.99 21.72 -27.30
N ALA A 186 7.88 22.46 -27.98
CA ALA A 186 8.11 23.89 -27.74
C ALA A 186 7.06 24.81 -28.40
N SER A 187 6.27 24.27 -29.34
CA SER A 187 5.32 25.05 -30.12
C SER A 187 4.18 25.63 -29.26
N SER A 188 3.60 26.74 -29.71
CA SER A 188 2.46 27.35 -29.00
C SER A 188 1.22 26.46 -29.00
N GLU A 189 1.06 25.60 -30.01
CA GLU A 189 -0.08 24.69 -30.11
C GLU A 189 0.11 23.49 -29.16
N ALA A 190 1.32 22.93 -29.09
CA ALA A 190 1.67 21.89 -28.14
C ALA A 190 1.36 22.29 -26.69
N ARG A 191 1.67 23.53 -26.29
CA ARG A 191 1.40 24.06 -24.94
C ARG A 191 -0.08 24.19 -24.58
N LYS A 192 -1.00 24.13 -25.55
CA LYS A 192 -2.44 24.05 -25.28
C LYS A 192 -2.87 22.62 -24.94
N THR A 193 -2.20 21.64 -25.53
CA THR A 193 -2.52 20.22 -25.39
C THR A 193 -1.83 19.58 -24.19
N CYS A 194 -0.54 19.89 -23.99
CA CYS A 194 0.32 19.28 -22.98
C CYS A 194 1.28 20.33 -22.42
N ARG A 195 1.17 20.62 -21.12
CA ARG A 195 2.05 21.56 -20.42
C ARG A 195 3.06 20.80 -19.56
N PRO A 196 4.38 20.84 -19.86
CA PRO A 196 5.38 20.13 -19.07
C PRO A 196 5.34 20.45 -17.56
N GLU A 197 4.89 21.65 -17.20
CA GLU A 197 4.70 22.07 -15.80
C GLU A 197 3.67 21.22 -15.06
N GLU A 198 2.64 20.72 -15.75
CA GLU A 198 1.65 19.81 -15.17
C GLU A 198 2.27 18.43 -14.91
N GLY A 199 3.07 17.92 -15.85
CA GLY A 199 3.85 16.69 -15.65
C GLY A 199 4.78 16.78 -14.44
N LEU A 200 5.44 17.93 -14.26
CA LEU A 200 6.27 18.20 -13.08
C LEU A 200 5.45 18.12 -11.78
N ARG A 201 4.27 18.75 -11.77
CA ARG A 201 3.36 18.73 -10.62
C ARG A 201 2.89 17.32 -10.27
N PHE A 202 2.56 16.49 -11.27
CA PHE A 202 2.20 15.10 -11.01
C PHE A 202 3.36 14.30 -10.42
N CYS A 203 4.59 14.54 -10.87
CA CYS A 203 5.76 13.91 -10.28
C CYS A 203 6.00 14.35 -8.82
N ASP A 204 5.81 15.64 -8.51
CA ASP A 204 5.95 16.14 -7.15
C ASP A 204 4.91 15.52 -6.21
N LEU A 205 3.64 15.44 -6.65
CA LEU A 205 2.56 14.77 -5.90
C LEU A 205 2.86 13.28 -5.69
N LEU A 206 3.30 12.56 -6.72
CA LEU A 206 3.67 11.15 -6.60
C LEU A 206 4.81 10.94 -5.60
N LYS A 207 5.83 11.79 -5.65
CA LYS A 207 6.96 11.69 -4.71
C LYS A 207 6.50 11.90 -3.28
N GLU A 208 5.62 12.88 -3.04
CA GLU A 208 5.03 13.13 -1.72
C GLU A 208 4.18 11.94 -1.25
N ASP A 209 3.26 11.45 -2.08
CA ASP A 209 2.39 10.32 -1.74
C ASP A 209 3.21 9.04 -1.46
N ILE A 210 4.20 8.72 -2.29
CA ILE A 210 5.05 7.54 -2.07
C ILE A 210 5.92 7.72 -0.80
N GLY A 211 6.40 8.94 -0.53
CA GLY A 211 7.09 9.25 0.72
C GLY A 211 6.19 9.03 1.94
N ASN A 212 4.94 9.47 1.87
CA ASN A 212 3.96 9.25 2.94
C ASN A 212 3.71 7.75 3.21
N LEU A 213 3.77 6.89 2.18
CA LEU A 213 3.69 5.44 2.34
C LEU A 213 4.92 4.86 3.06
N GLN A 214 6.12 5.39 2.82
CA GLN A 214 7.34 4.94 3.50
C GLN A 214 7.33 5.25 5.00
N GLU A 215 6.65 6.32 5.40
CA GLU A 215 6.51 6.74 6.80
C GLU A 215 5.42 5.97 7.57
N LEU A 216 4.71 5.05 6.93
CA LEU A 216 3.71 4.22 7.61
C LEU A 216 4.37 3.23 8.58
N PRO A 217 3.72 2.96 9.73
CA PRO A 217 4.25 2.04 10.74
C PRO A 217 4.44 0.64 10.16
N GLU A 218 5.46 -0.06 10.66
CA GLU A 218 5.73 -1.46 10.32
C GLU A 218 5.95 -1.71 8.81
N THR A 219 6.42 -0.70 8.06
CA THR A 219 6.84 -0.86 6.66
C THR A 219 8.06 -1.78 6.56
N SER A 220 7.87 -2.94 5.92
CA SER A 220 8.96 -3.93 5.73
C SER A 220 10.01 -3.42 4.75
N ASP A 221 11.26 -3.86 4.91
CA ASP A 221 12.39 -3.48 4.04
C ASP A 221 12.14 -3.73 2.55
N SER A 222 11.43 -4.81 2.20
CA SER A 222 11.09 -5.11 0.80
C SER A 222 10.14 -4.06 0.21
N ILE A 223 9.13 -3.64 0.97
CA ILE A 223 8.21 -2.57 0.56
C ILE A 223 8.95 -1.23 0.50
N ALA A 224 9.76 -0.91 1.51
CA ALA A 224 10.55 0.33 1.52
C ALA A 224 11.49 0.43 0.31
N THR A 225 12.11 -0.69 -0.07
CA THR A 225 12.96 -0.81 -1.26
C THR A 225 12.16 -0.58 -2.55
N ALA A 226 10.99 -1.21 -2.68
CA ALA A 226 10.11 -1.01 -3.84
C ALA A 226 9.64 0.45 -3.96
N LEU A 227 9.19 1.06 -2.85
CA LEU A 227 8.80 2.48 -2.82
C LEU A 227 9.97 3.41 -3.18
N SER A 228 11.19 3.08 -2.76
CA SER A 228 12.40 3.83 -3.12
C SER A 228 12.70 3.74 -4.63
N ALA A 229 12.50 2.57 -5.23
CA ALA A 229 12.62 2.38 -6.68
C ALA A 229 11.56 3.22 -7.43
N TYR A 230 10.30 3.22 -6.97
CA TYR A 230 9.26 4.08 -7.54
C TYR A 230 9.60 5.58 -7.43
N ILE A 231 10.13 6.03 -6.28
CA ILE A 231 10.61 7.42 -6.12
C ILE A 231 11.71 7.74 -7.13
N ALA A 232 12.66 6.83 -7.35
CA ALA A 232 13.74 7.04 -8.33
C ALA A 232 13.18 7.21 -9.76
N VAL A 233 12.21 6.38 -10.16
CA VAL A 233 11.51 6.50 -11.45
C VAL A 233 10.80 7.85 -11.55
N VAL A 234 10.03 8.24 -10.54
CA VAL A 234 9.31 9.53 -10.50
C VAL A 234 10.27 10.72 -10.59
N VAL A 235 11.44 10.66 -9.92
CA VAL A 235 12.47 11.70 -10.00
C VAL A 235 13.07 11.79 -11.41
N ASN A 236 13.22 10.66 -12.11
CA ASN A 236 13.66 10.65 -13.50
C ASN A 236 12.61 11.24 -14.45
N CYS A 237 11.33 10.88 -14.28
CA CYS A 237 10.22 11.53 -15.01
C CYS A 237 10.21 13.04 -14.76
N ARG A 238 10.38 13.47 -13.50
CA ARG A 238 10.47 14.89 -13.15
C ARG A 238 11.64 15.60 -13.86
N CYS A 239 12.79 14.93 -13.98
CA CYS A 239 13.96 15.46 -14.69
C CYS A 239 13.64 15.70 -16.18
N LEU A 240 12.94 14.76 -16.81
CA LEU A 240 12.46 14.91 -18.19
C LEU A 240 11.54 16.13 -18.32
N PHE A 241 10.50 16.25 -17.49
CA PHE A 241 9.58 17.39 -17.56
C PHE A 241 10.27 18.72 -17.31
N LEU A 242 11.25 18.76 -16.40
CA LEU A 242 12.04 19.97 -16.17
C LEU A 242 12.87 20.34 -17.40
N ALA A 243 13.48 19.38 -18.09
CA ALA A 243 14.19 19.63 -19.34
C ALA A 243 13.24 20.20 -20.40
N LEU A 244 12.04 19.65 -20.54
CA LEU A 244 11.01 20.14 -21.46
C LEU A 244 10.55 21.57 -21.12
N CYS A 245 10.40 21.90 -19.84
CA CYS A 245 10.15 23.29 -19.40
C CYS A 245 11.26 24.22 -19.90
N HIS A 246 12.53 23.86 -19.70
CA HIS A 246 13.68 24.64 -20.19
C HIS A 246 13.69 24.79 -21.71
N THR A 247 13.39 23.71 -22.45
CA THR A 247 13.25 23.75 -23.92
C THR A 247 12.19 24.75 -24.36
N SER A 248 11.01 24.76 -23.71
CA SER A 248 9.91 25.68 -24.04
C SER A 248 10.23 27.17 -23.78
N LEU A 249 11.26 27.43 -22.97
CA LEU A 249 11.79 28.76 -22.65
C LEU A 249 13.02 29.12 -23.52
N GLY A 250 13.43 28.26 -24.45
CA GLY A 250 14.62 28.46 -25.28
C GLY A 250 15.96 28.27 -24.55
N LYS A 251 15.93 27.71 -23.33
CA LYS A 251 17.12 27.43 -22.50
C LYS A 251 17.74 26.09 -22.87
N LEU A 252 18.26 26.00 -24.09
CA LEU A 252 18.67 24.73 -24.70
C LEU A 252 19.87 24.07 -23.99
N LEU A 253 20.80 24.85 -23.42
CA LEU A 253 21.96 24.31 -22.71
C LEU A 253 21.53 23.64 -21.38
N GLU A 254 20.65 24.29 -20.62
CA GLU A 254 20.11 23.74 -19.38
C GLU A 254 19.24 22.51 -19.66
N ALA A 255 18.43 22.55 -20.73
CA ALA A 255 17.65 21.40 -21.17
C ALA A 255 18.58 20.23 -21.55
N ALA A 256 19.63 20.46 -22.34
CA ALA A 256 20.59 19.43 -22.72
C ALA A 256 21.28 18.82 -21.49
N ALA A 257 21.76 19.63 -20.55
CA ALA A 257 22.38 19.14 -19.32
C ALA A 257 21.44 18.27 -18.48
N LEU A 258 20.15 18.62 -18.39
CA LEU A 258 19.15 17.82 -17.71
C LEU A 258 18.87 16.49 -18.44
N MET A 259 18.85 16.50 -19.77
CA MET A 259 18.69 15.28 -20.58
C MET A 259 19.91 14.36 -20.48
N ASP A 260 21.13 14.91 -20.49
CA ASP A 260 22.36 14.14 -20.27
C ASP A 260 22.37 13.50 -18.87
N MET A 261 21.97 14.27 -17.84
CA MET A 261 21.83 13.76 -16.48
C MET A 261 20.78 12.65 -16.39
N LEU A 262 19.64 12.80 -17.06
CA LEU A 262 18.60 11.76 -17.11
C LEU A 262 19.12 10.50 -17.81
N HIS A 263 19.79 10.65 -18.94
CA HIS A 263 20.34 9.54 -19.70
C HIS A 263 21.40 8.77 -18.89
N ALA A 264 22.29 9.48 -18.19
CA ALA A 264 23.25 8.87 -17.26
C ALA A 264 22.53 8.07 -16.16
N ARG A 265 21.49 8.63 -15.52
CA ARG A 265 20.72 7.93 -14.49
C ARG A 265 20.06 6.67 -15.03
N ILE A 266 19.37 6.74 -16.17
CA ILE A 266 18.69 5.56 -16.74
C ILE A 266 19.68 4.42 -17.00
N ASN A 267 20.90 4.73 -17.45
CA ASN A 267 21.94 3.75 -17.71
C ASN A 267 22.60 3.21 -16.43
N ASP A 268 22.66 4.00 -15.36
CA ASP A 268 23.23 3.61 -14.07
C ASP A 268 22.24 2.87 -13.14
N THR A 269 20.92 2.96 -13.41
CA THR A 269 19.92 2.42 -12.48
C THR A 269 19.43 1.03 -12.89
N ASP A 270 19.78 0.01 -12.10
CA ASP A 270 19.05 -1.28 -12.03
C ASP A 270 17.61 -1.13 -11.48
N ALA A 271 17.09 0.09 -11.31
CA ALA A 271 15.81 0.36 -10.63
C ALA A 271 14.60 -0.29 -11.31
N GLY A 272 14.66 -0.54 -12.63
CA GLY A 272 13.64 -1.32 -13.33
C GLY A 272 13.67 -2.81 -12.97
N ALA A 273 14.86 -3.37 -12.68
CA ALA A 273 15.04 -4.78 -12.34
C ALA A 273 14.61 -5.12 -10.90
N ALA A 274 14.51 -4.11 -10.03
CA ALA A 274 14.05 -4.27 -8.64
C ALA A 274 12.52 -4.22 -8.49
N LEU A 275 11.79 -3.79 -9.54
CA LEU A 275 10.34 -3.82 -9.56
C LEU A 275 9.90 -5.19 -10.12
N PRO A 276 8.98 -5.91 -9.45
CA PRO A 276 8.42 -7.14 -10.02
C PRO A 276 7.76 -6.83 -11.36
N ASP A 277 7.90 -7.73 -12.33
CA ASP A 277 7.12 -7.67 -13.57
C ASP A 277 5.62 -7.61 -13.23
N PRO A 278 4.83 -6.85 -14.01
CA PRO A 278 3.39 -6.65 -13.76
C PRO A 278 2.58 -7.95 -13.77
#